data_AF-A0A831UAV8-F1
#
_entry.id   AF-A0A831UAV8-F1
#
_cell.length_a   1.000
_cell.length_b   1.000
_cell.length_c   1.000
_cell.angle_alpha   90.00
_cell.angle_beta   90.00
_cell.angle_gamma   90.00
#
_symmetry.space_group_name_H-M   'P 1'
#
loop_
_entity.id
_entity.type
_entity.pdbx_description
1 polymer ?
#
loop_
_entity_poly.entity_id
_entity_poly.type
_entity_poly.pdbx_seq_one_letter_code
_entity_poly.pdbx_strand_id
1 'polypeptide(L)'
;MPKLEHWIIASKMVEVLDHDTIRAIMDAGGLIGGGWCEIHQHICVNHNNKEQIEQLLKAKGFIVSGASEHRVAHPEVCKLHGAVAE
;
A
#
# COMPACT_ATOMS: atom_id res chain seq x y z
N MET A 1 13.40 -20.76 -3.24
CA MET A 1 12.40 -19.68 -3.27
C MET A 1 12.80 -18.70 -4.36
N PRO A 2 11.89 -18.21 -5.21
CA PRO A 2 12.25 -17.27 -6.25
C PRO A 2 12.79 -15.98 -5.62
N LYS A 3 13.86 -15.43 -6.21
CA LYS A 3 14.48 -14.18 -5.75
C LYS A 3 13.50 -13.05 -6.04
N LEU A 4 13.13 -12.29 -5.01
CA LEU A 4 12.29 -11.09 -5.16
C LEU A 4 13.16 -9.96 -5.71
N GLU A 5 12.70 -9.28 -6.76
CA GLU A 5 13.55 -8.37 -7.56
C GLU A 5 13.00 -6.95 -7.63
N HIS A 6 11.68 -6.78 -7.51
CA HIS A 6 11.00 -5.50 -7.66
C HIS A 6 9.94 -5.29 -6.59
N TRP A 7 9.72 -4.02 -6.25
CA TRP A 7 8.58 -3.59 -5.44
C TRP A 7 7.53 -2.97 -6.37
N ILE A 8 6.28 -3.35 -6.17
CA ILE A 8 5.12 -2.60 -6.65
C ILE A 8 4.34 -2.10 -5.44
N ILE A 9 3.68 -0.96 -5.61
CA ILE A 9 2.78 -0.41 -4.62
C ILE A 9 1.36 -0.65 -5.13
N ALA A 10 0.53 -1.25 -4.30
CA ALA A 10 -0.89 -1.39 -4.54
C ALA A 10 -1.63 -0.50 -3.54
N SER A 11 -2.38 0.49 -4.06
CA SER A 11 -3.24 1.33 -3.24
C SER A 11 -4.70 1.21 -3.62
N LYS A 12 -5.58 1.31 -2.64
CA LYS A 12 -7.03 1.34 -2.86
C LYS A 12 -7.71 2.21 -1.84
N MET A 13 -8.52 3.15 -2.31
CA MET A 13 -9.43 3.87 -1.43
C MET A 13 -10.54 2.95 -0.95
N VAL A 14 -10.71 2.87 0.36
CA VAL A 14 -11.78 2.14 1.03
C VAL A 14 -12.59 3.16 1.81
N GLU A 15 -13.84 3.33 1.42
CA GLU A 15 -14.82 4.05 2.22
C GLU A 15 -15.13 3.15 3.43
N VAL A 16 -14.53 3.48 4.58
CA VAL A 16 -14.78 2.74 5.85
C VAL A 16 -16.17 3.10 6.40
N LEU A 17 -16.61 4.32 6.12
CA LEU A 17 -17.93 4.83 6.47
C LEU A 17 -18.59 5.34 5.18
N ASP A 18 -19.86 5.02 5.02
CA ASP A 18 -20.67 5.60 3.96
C ASP A 18 -20.93 7.10 4.22
N HIS A 19 -21.38 7.79 3.18
CA HIS A 19 -21.60 9.22 3.20
C HIS A 19 -22.64 9.67 4.25
N ASP A 20 -23.68 8.87 4.48
CA ASP A 20 -24.72 9.22 5.46
C ASP A 20 -24.18 9.11 6.89
N THR A 21 -23.37 8.09 7.15
CA THR A 21 -22.66 7.93 8.42
C THR A 21 -21.67 9.08 8.66
N ILE A 22 -20.88 9.45 7.65
CA ILE A 22 -19.96 10.61 7.73
C ILE A 22 -20.74 11.88 8.10
N ARG A 23 -21.85 12.12 7.41
CA ARG A 23 -22.69 13.30 7.64
C ARG A 23 -23.27 13.32 9.06
N ALA A 24 -23.78 12.20 9.54
CA ALA A 24 -24.31 12.10 10.90
C ALA A 24 -23.25 12.40 11.97
N ILE A 25 -22.01 11.94 11.77
CA ILE A 25 -20.88 12.25 12.67
C ILE A 25 -20.59 13.75 12.68
N MET A 26 -20.53 14.37 11.50
CA MET A 26 -20.26 15.80 11.37
C MET A 26 -21.39 16.66 11.97
N ASP A 27 -22.65 16.29 11.73
CA ASP A 27 -23.82 16.99 12.28
C ASP A 27 -23.87 16.91 13.82
N ALA A 28 -23.34 15.82 14.40
CA ALA A 28 -23.17 15.66 15.84
C ALA A 28 -21.95 16.42 16.42
N GLY A 29 -21.19 17.13 15.59
CA GLY A 29 -19.99 17.88 15.99
C GLY A 29 -18.69 17.08 16.01
N GLY A 30 -18.68 15.86 15.45
CA GLY A 30 -17.48 15.04 15.29
C GLY A 30 -16.59 15.51 14.14
N LEU A 31 -15.29 15.20 14.23
CA LEU A 31 -14.29 15.47 13.18
C LEU A 31 -13.75 14.15 12.64
N ILE A 32 -13.66 14.02 11.31
CA ILE A 32 -13.04 12.87 10.64
C ILE A 32 -11.65 13.27 10.16
N GLY A 33 -10.62 12.64 10.73
CA GLY A 33 -9.22 12.85 10.36
C GLY A 33 -8.77 12.02 9.17
N GLY A 34 -7.91 12.60 8.31
CA GLY A 34 -7.39 11.96 7.10
C GLY A 34 -6.36 10.86 7.40
N GLY A 35 -6.51 9.71 6.73
CA GLY A 35 -5.54 8.60 6.76
C GLY A 35 -6.17 7.20 6.78
N TRP A 36 -7.46 7.08 7.08
CA TRP A 36 -8.10 5.77 7.31
C TRP A 36 -8.78 5.17 6.08
N CYS A 37 -8.79 5.90 4.96
CA CYS A 37 -9.54 5.49 3.78
C CYS A 37 -8.63 4.93 2.68
N GLU A 38 -7.34 4.68 2.92
CA GLU A 38 -6.45 4.13 1.90
C GLU A 38 -5.76 2.86 2.42
N ILE A 39 -5.96 1.74 1.73
CA ILE A 39 -5.09 0.58 1.85
C ILE A 39 -3.85 0.86 0.99
N HIS A 40 -2.66 0.90 1.59
CA HIS A 40 -1.39 1.03 0.89
C HIS A 40 -0.51 -0.18 1.20
N GLN A 41 -0.18 -0.99 0.19
CA GLN A 41 0.56 -2.24 0.36
C GLN A 41 1.78 -2.32 -0.55
N HIS A 42 2.90 -2.77 0.03
CA HIS A 42 4.17 -2.96 -0.66
C HIS A 42 4.31 -4.43 -1.00
N ILE A 43 4.34 -4.74 -2.29
CA ILE A 43 4.31 -6.12 -2.77
C ILE A 43 5.61 -6.39 -3.52
N CYS A 44 6.33 -7.41 -3.04
CA CYS A 44 7.52 -7.91 -3.72
C CYS A 44 7.13 -8.84 -4.87
N VAL A 45 7.67 -8.57 -6.05
CA VAL A 45 7.49 -9.36 -7.27
C VAL A 45 8.84 -9.66 -7.93
N ASN A 46 8.84 -10.59 -8.88
CA ASN A 46 9.95 -10.85 -9.79
C ASN A 46 9.49 -10.69 -11.23
N HIS A 47 10.42 -10.77 -12.19
CA HIS A 47 10.07 -10.62 -13.61
C HIS A 47 8.98 -11.58 -14.09
N ASN A 48 8.96 -12.81 -13.59
CA ASN A 48 8.06 -13.86 -14.05
C ASN A 48 6.62 -13.71 -13.53
N ASN A 49 6.41 -13.08 -12.36
CA ASN A 49 5.10 -12.99 -11.72
C ASN A 49 4.53 -11.58 -11.64
N LYS A 50 5.32 -10.54 -11.96
CA LYS A 50 4.91 -9.14 -11.86
C LYS A 50 3.59 -8.88 -12.58
N GLU A 51 3.52 -9.18 -13.88
CA GLU A 51 2.34 -8.85 -14.70
C GLU A 51 1.06 -9.53 -14.17
N GLN A 52 1.15 -10.81 -13.83
CA GLN A 52 0.03 -11.55 -13.28
C GLN A 52 -0.46 -10.93 -11.95
N ILE A 53 0.45 -10.57 -11.06
CA ILE A 53 0.11 -9.96 -9.77
C ILE A 53 -0.52 -8.57 -9.98
N GLU A 54 0.01 -7.75 -10.89
CA GLU A 54 -0.58 -6.45 -11.22
C GLU A 54 -2.02 -6.60 -11.74
N GLN A 55 -2.27 -7.57 -12.61
CA GLN A 55 -3.61 -7.84 -13.15
C GLN A 55 -4.59 -8.27 -12.05
N LEU A 56 -4.16 -9.15 -11.13
CA LEU A 56 -4.97 -9.57 -9.98
C LEU A 56 -5.37 -8.38 -9.10
N LEU A 57 -4.42 -7.48 -8.82
CA LEU A 57 -4.65 -6.30 -8.00
C LEU A 57 -5.61 -5.31 -8.68
N LYS A 58 -5.38 -5.03 -9.97
CA LYS A 58 -6.26 -4.16 -10.78
C LYS A 58 -7.69 -4.70 -10.84
N ALA A 59 -7.87 -6.01 -11.00
CA ALA A 59 -9.18 -6.67 -10.98
C ALA A 59 -9.92 -6.54 -9.63
N LYS A 60 -9.19 -6.28 -8.53
CA LYS A 60 -9.75 -6.00 -7.21
C LYS A 60 -9.94 -4.51 -6.92
N GLY A 61 -9.67 -3.65 -7.90
CA GLY A 61 -9.81 -2.20 -7.81
C GLY A 61 -8.64 -1.52 -7.11
N PHE A 62 -7.47 -2.14 -7.09
CA PHE A 62 -6.24 -1.46 -6.67
C PHE A 62 -5.65 -0.67 -7.83
N ILE A 63 -5.16 0.52 -7.52
CA ILE A 63 -4.22 1.27 -8.33
C ILE A 63 -2.84 0.68 -8.06
N VAL A 64 -2.12 0.32 -9.12
CA VAL A 64 -0.78 -0.25 -9.00
C VAL A 64 0.22 0.71 -9.62
N SER A 65 1.23 1.09 -8.83
CA SER A 65 2.36 1.91 -9.27
C SER A 65 3.69 1.17 -9.09
N GLY A 66 4.69 1.56 -9.88
CA GLY A 66 6.06 1.10 -9.65
C GLY A 66 6.57 1.55 -8.28
N ALA A 67 7.60 0.88 -7.76
CA ALA A 67 8.26 1.28 -6.52
C ALA A 67 8.45 2.80 -6.49
N SER A 68 7.85 3.45 -5.50
CA SER A 68 8.23 4.81 -5.14
C SER A 68 9.74 4.86 -4.97
N GLU A 69 10.40 5.90 -5.47
CA GLU A 69 11.83 6.15 -5.20
C GLU A 69 12.11 6.24 -3.69
N HIS A 70 11.05 6.39 -2.87
CA HIS A 70 11.10 6.14 -1.44
C HIS A 70 11.25 4.64 -1.17
N ARG A 71 12.52 4.21 -1.09
CA ARG A 71 12.91 2.93 -0.48
C ARG A 71 12.36 2.87 0.94
N VAL A 72 11.22 2.20 1.14
CA VAL A 72 10.85 1.75 2.47
C VAL A 72 11.69 0.51 2.74
N ALA A 73 12.70 0.68 3.59
CA ALA A 73 13.62 -0.40 3.91
C ALA A 73 12.86 -1.48 4.68
N HIS A 74 12.68 -2.65 4.06
CA HIS A 74 12.17 -3.82 4.76
C HIS A 74 13.14 -4.16 5.92
N PRO A 75 12.67 -4.53 7.12
CA PRO A 75 13.54 -4.80 8.27
C PRO A 75 14.67 -5.81 7.99
N GLU A 76 14.40 -6.77 7.10
CA GLU A 76 15.40 -7.76 6.67
C GLU A 76 16.38 -7.22 5.61
N VAL A 77 16.00 -6.21 4.83
CA VAL A 77 16.88 -5.51 3.89
C VAL A 77 17.84 -4.56 4.63
N CYS A 78 17.44 -3.99 5.77
CA CYS A 78 18.35 -3.24 6.65
C CYS A 78 19.44 -4.15 7.23
N LYS A 79 19.10 -5.39 7.59
CA LYS A 79 20.06 -6.37 8.13
C LYS A 79 21.08 -6.85 7.09
N LEU A 80 20.69 -6.94 5.81
CA LEU A 80 21.56 -7.40 4.73
C LEU A 80 22.55 -6.35 4.20
N HIS A 81 22.30 -5.05 4.44
CA HIS A 81 23.16 -3.97 3.92
C HIS A 81 23.96 -3.20 4.99
N GLY A 82 24.02 -3.69 6.24
CA GLY A 82 24.94 -3.14 7.24
C GLY A 82 24.74 -1.65 7.51
N ALA A 83 23.51 -1.15 7.45
CA ALA A 83 23.21 0.19 7.95
C ALA A 83 23.23 0.13 9.48
N VAL A 84 24.40 0.40 10.04
CA VAL A 84 24.57 0.70 11.46
C VAL A 84 23.75 1.96 11.71
N ALA A 85 22.73 1.87 12.56
CA ALA A 85 22.09 3.05 13.11
C ALA A 85 23.08 3.69 14.10
N GLU A 86 23.57 4.88 13.77
CA GLU A 86 24.02 5.85 14.78
C GLU A 86 22.83 6.66 15.27
#